data_AF-A0A0B5ASB2-F1
#
_entry.id   AF-A0A0B5ASB2-F1
#
_cell.length_a   1.000
_cell.length_b   1.000
_cell.length_c   1.000
_cell.angle_alpha   90.00
_cell.angle_beta   90.00
_cell.angle_gamma   90.00
#
_symmetry.space_group_name_H-M   'P 1'
#
loop_
_entity.id
_entity.type
_entity.pdbx_description
1 polymer ?
#
loop_
_entity_poly.entity_id
_entity_poly.type
_entity_poly.pdbx_seq_one_letter_code
_entity_poly.pdbx_strand_id
1 'polypeptide(L)'
;MWKNHKGFTMIESILSLGICMSFCLFIIPAIVTITLKAEQSEEQYRMYEVAYEQIKLLESNYPVQVYSLKDGREYLIELTSGALCVQNAEEKEVCIYQ
;
A
#
# COMPACT_ATOMS: atom_id res chain seq x y z
N MET A 1 8.56 38.83 49.69
CA MET A 1 9.05 37.55 49.13
C MET A 1 8.00 37.03 48.16
N TRP A 2 7.96 37.57 46.94
CA TRP A 2 6.94 37.24 45.95
C TRP A 2 7.33 35.92 45.29
N LYS A 3 6.66 34.82 45.65
CA LYS A 3 6.86 33.52 45.01
C LYS A 3 6.12 33.51 43.68
N ASN A 4 6.88 33.51 42.58
CA ASN A 4 6.38 33.19 41.24
C ASN A 4 5.93 31.73 41.21
N HIS A 5 4.64 31.48 41.37
CA HIS A 5 4.06 30.20 40.94
C HIS A 5 3.98 30.22 39.41
N LYS A 6 4.96 29.57 38.77
CA LYS A 6 4.96 29.24 37.34
C LYS A 6 3.87 28.22 37.05
N GLY A 7 2.61 28.66 37.06
CA GLY A 7 1.50 27.93 36.47
C GLY A 7 1.50 28.18 34.97
N PHE A 8 1.30 27.13 34.18
CA PHE A 8 1.07 27.23 32.73
C PHE A 8 -0.02 28.28 32.50
N THR A 9 0.28 29.33 31.74
CA THR A 9 -0.75 30.36 31.49
C THR A 9 -1.86 29.75 30.64
N MET A 10 -3.12 30.08 30.94
CA MET A 10 -4.30 29.51 30.26
C MET A 10 -4.20 29.58 28.72
N ILE A 11 -3.52 30.61 28.21
CA ILE A 11 -3.23 30.82 26.79
C ILE A 11 -2.27 29.75 26.23
N GLU A 12 -1.21 29.39 26.96
CA GLU A 12 -0.27 28.34 26.55
C GLU A 12 -0.97 26.96 26.49
N SER A 13 -1.94 26.71 27.37
CA SER A 13 -2.72 25.46 27.34
C SER A 13 -3.68 25.39 26.15
N ILE A 14 -4.28 26.51 25.75
CA ILE A 14 -5.14 26.56 24.55
C ILE A 14 -4.30 26.39 23.28
N LEU A 15 -3.13 27.02 23.22
CA LEU A 15 -2.18 26.87 22.12
C LEU A 15 -1.70 25.41 22.00
N SER A 16 -1.32 24.76 23.10
CA SER A 16 -0.86 23.38 23.08
C SER A 16 -1.98 22.41 22.67
N LEU A 17 -3.21 22.63 23.14
CA LEU A 17 -4.38 21.84 22.73
C LEU A 17 -4.66 22.00 21.23
N GLY A 18 -4.62 23.23 20.71
CA GLY A 18 -4.84 23.49 19.28
C GLY A 18 -3.81 22.81 18.40
N ILE A 19 -2.54 22.83 18.81
CA ILE A 19 -1.46 22.11 18.13
C ILE A 19 -1.72 20.60 18.18
N CYS A 20 -2.01 20.02 19.35
CA CYS A 20 -2.33 18.59 19.48
C CYS A 20 -3.51 18.17 18.60
N MET A 21 -4.59 18.97 18.56
CA MET A 21 -5.74 18.69 17.70
C MET A 21 -5.36 18.73 16.21
N SER A 22 -4.48 19.64 15.79
CA SER A 22 -4.00 19.68 14.41
C SER A 22 -3.18 18.42 14.04
N PHE A 23 -2.33 17.92 14.94
CA PHE A 23 -1.60 16.67 14.73
C PHE A 23 -2.57 15.49 14.56
N CYS A 24 -3.57 15.39 15.45
CA CYS A 24 -4.54 14.30 15.40
C CYS A 24 -5.43 14.33 14.15
N LEU A 25 -5.83 15.52 13.70
CA LEU A 25 -6.78 15.67 12.58
C LEU A 25 -6.11 15.66 11.21
N PHE A 26 -4.84 16.07 11.10
CA PHE A 26 -4.18 16.20 9.79
C PHE A 26 -3.01 15.25 9.63
N ILE A 27 -2.14 15.15 10.62
CA ILE A 27 -0.88 14.41 10.47
C ILE A 27 -1.11 12.90 10.57
N ILE A 28 -1.93 12.45 11.52
CA ILE A 28 -2.25 11.01 11.63
C ILE A 28 -2.95 10.49 10.36
N PRO A 29 -4.04 11.12 9.85
CA PRO A 29 -4.68 10.64 8.63
C PRO A 29 -3.76 10.71 7.40
N ALA A 30 -2.89 11.71 7.31
CA ALA A 30 -1.92 11.81 6.23
C ALA A 30 -0.92 10.64 6.24
N ILE A 31 -0.37 10.30 7.41
CA ILE A 31 0.56 9.17 7.55
C ILE A 31 -0.14 7.86 7.16
N VAL A 32 -1.35 7.61 7.67
CA VAL A 32 -2.13 6.41 7.35
C VAL A 32 -2.41 6.32 5.84
N THR A 33 -2.75 7.44 5.20
CA THR A 33 -3.01 7.45 3.76
C THR A 33 -1.74 7.13 2.96
N ILE A 34 -0.58 7.63 3.39
CA ILE A 34 0.70 7.37 2.73
C ILE A 34 1.08 5.89 2.89
N THR A 35 0.95 5.32 4.09
CA THR A 35 1.29 3.91 4.33
C THR A 35 0.38 2.98 3.54
N LEU A 36 -0.92 3.24 3.51
CA LEU A 36 -1.86 2.44 2.71
C LEU A 36 -1.54 2.51 1.21
N LYS A 37 -1.19 3.69 0.70
CA LYS A 37 -0.76 3.83 -0.71
C LYS A 37 0.56 3.14 -0.99
N ALA A 38 1.51 3.17 -0.05
CA ALA A 38 2.78 2.47 -0.18
C ALA A 38 2.56 0.95 -0.25
N GLU A 39 1.75 0.39 0.66
CA GLU A 39 1.40 -1.04 0.64
C GLU A 39 0.70 -1.44 -0.67
N GLN A 40 -0.25 -0.62 -1.16
CA GLN A 40 -0.88 -0.87 -2.46
C GLN A 40 0.12 -0.86 -3.62
N SER A 41 1.07 0.06 -3.62
CA SER A 41 2.09 0.15 -4.67
C SER A 41 3.05 -1.04 -4.65
N GLU A 42 3.42 -1.52 -3.45
CA GLU A 42 4.25 -2.69 -3.28
C GLU A 42 3.55 -3.95 -3.79
N GLU A 43 2.27 -4.10 -3.46
CA GLU A 43 1.46 -5.23 -3.92
C GLU A 43 1.30 -5.23 -5.45
N GLN A 44 1.05 -4.06 -6.05
CA GLN A 44 1.03 -3.92 -7.51
C GLN A 44 2.36 -4.31 -8.14
N TYR A 45 3.48 -3.85 -7.58
CA TYR A 45 4.81 -4.20 -8.09
C TYR A 45 5.04 -5.73 -8.09
N ARG A 46 4.64 -6.41 -7.01
CA ARG A 46 4.73 -7.88 -6.92
C ARG A 46 3.87 -8.58 -7.98
N MET A 47 2.63 -8.11 -8.20
CA MET A 47 1.76 -8.66 -9.24
C MET A 47 2.36 -8.50 -10.64
N TYR A 48 2.97 -7.34 -10.95
CA TYR A 48 3.69 -7.14 -12.21
C TYR A 48 4.90 -8.07 -12.35
N GLU A 49 5.62 -8.34 -11.27
CA GLU A 49 6.75 -9.25 -11.28
C GLU A 49 6.31 -10.69 -11.61
N VAL A 50 5.23 -11.17 -10.97
CA VAL A 50 4.63 -12.48 -11.28
C VAL A 50 4.18 -12.52 -12.74
N ALA A 51 3.47 -11.49 -13.21
CA ALA A 51 3.00 -11.41 -14.58
C ALA A 51 4.16 -11.47 -15.59
N TYR A 52 5.26 -10.75 -15.31
CA TYR A 52 6.45 -10.75 -16.16
C TYR A 52 7.18 -12.10 -16.18
N GLU A 53 7.24 -12.81 -15.05
CA GLU A 53 7.75 -14.18 -15.00
C GLU A 53 6.92 -15.13 -15.87
N GLN A 54 5.59 -15.01 -15.88
CA GLN A 54 4.73 -15.83 -16.71
C GLN A 54 4.86 -15.52 -18.20
N ILE A 55 5.05 -14.24 -18.57
CA ILE A 55 5.29 -13.87 -19.97
C ILE A 55 6.59 -14.50 -20.49
N LYS A 56 7.65 -14.55 -19.67
CA LYS A 56 8.90 -15.24 -20.08
C LYS A 56 8.70 -16.73 -20.32
N LEU A 57 7.85 -17.39 -19.53
CA LEU A 57 7.49 -18.79 -19.74
C LEU A 57 6.72 -18.96 -21.05
N LEU A 58 5.77 -18.07 -21.33
CA LEU A 58 5.02 -18.05 -22.57
C LEU A 58 5.93 -17.83 -23.80
N GLU A 59 6.84 -16.87 -23.75
CA GLU A 59 7.85 -16.63 -24.81
C GLU A 59 8.77 -17.83 -25.04
N SER A 60 9.04 -18.60 -23.97
CA SER A 60 9.86 -19.81 -24.03
C SER A 60 9.07 -21.07 -24.44
N ASN A 61 7.81 -20.94 -24.87
CA ASN A 61 6.88 -22.04 -25.18
C ASN A 61 6.64 -23.02 -24.00
N TYR A 62 6.82 -22.56 -22.76
CA TYR A 62 6.44 -23.33 -21.58
C TYR A 62 4.99 -23.01 -21.17
N PRO A 63 4.26 -23.98 -20.57
CA PRO A 63 2.91 -23.73 -20.10
C PRO A 63 2.91 -22.66 -19.00
N VAL A 64 2.02 -21.68 -19.14
CA VAL A 64 1.75 -20.66 -18.12
C VAL A 64 1.13 -21.34 -16.90
N GLN A 65 1.58 -20.96 -15.71
CA GLN A 65 1.05 -21.50 -14.46
C GLN A 65 -0.28 -20.82 -14.15
N VAL A 66 -1.28 -21.57 -13.67
CA VAL A 66 -2.59 -21.02 -13.26
C VAL A 66 -2.52 -20.36 -11.89
N TYR A 67 -1.57 -20.79 -11.05
CA TYR A 67 -1.34 -20.25 -9.71
C TYR A 67 0.14 -20.03 -9.48
N SER A 68 0.50 -18.96 -8.77
CA SER A 68 1.88 -18.71 -8.32
C SER A 68 1.89 -18.35 -6.84
N LEU A 69 2.75 -19.00 -6.07
CA LEU A 69 2.98 -18.67 -4.67
C LEU A 69 4.23 -17.81 -4.57
N LYS A 70 4.07 -16.53 -4.18
CA LYS A 70 5.19 -15.60 -4.01
C LYS A 70 5.09 -14.92 -2.66
N ASP A 71 6.15 -15.04 -1.86
CA ASP A 71 6.23 -14.53 -0.48
C ASP A 71 5.05 -14.94 0.41
N GLY A 72 4.57 -16.20 0.25
CA GLY A 72 3.46 -16.74 1.03
C GLY A 72 2.07 -16.23 0.63
N ARG A 73 1.96 -15.46 -0.47
CA ARG A 73 0.67 -15.08 -1.07
C ARG A 73 0.44 -15.85 -2.38
N GLU A 74 -0.80 -16.25 -2.60
CA GLU A 74 -1.23 -16.96 -3.79
C GLU A 74 -1.80 -15.98 -4.81
N TYR A 75 -1.31 -16.07 -6.05
CA TYR A 75 -1.77 -15.28 -7.17
C TYR A 75 -2.38 -16.20 -8.22
N LEU A 76 -3.60 -15.89 -8.65
CA LEU A 76 -4.28 -16.53 -9.78
C LEU A 76 -3.81 -15.87 -11.07
N ILE A 77 -3.48 -16.66 -12.09
CA ILE A 77 -3.02 -16.18 -13.38
C ILE A 77 -4.00 -16.66 -14.44
N GLU A 78 -4.60 -15.71 -15.16
CA GLU A 78 -5.54 -15.96 -16.25
C GLU A 78 -4.97 -15.44 -17.57
N LEU A 79 -4.87 -16.34 -18.55
CA LEU A 79 -4.50 -15.98 -19.91
C LEU A 79 -5.78 -15.77 -20.73
N THR A 80 -6.09 -14.51 -21.02
CA THR A 80 -7.19 -14.11 -21.91
C THR A 80 -6.63 -13.79 -23.30
N SER A 81 -7.48 -13.81 -24.33
CA SER A 81 -7.08 -13.55 -25.73
C SER A 81 -6.38 -12.19 -25.88
N GLY A 82 -5.05 -12.17 -25.80
CA GLY A 82 -4.21 -10.97 -25.90
C GLY A 82 -3.83 -10.30 -24.58
N ALA A 83 -4.15 -10.90 -23.42
CA ALA A 83 -3.74 -10.36 -22.13
C ALA A 83 -3.42 -11.46 -21.11
N LEU A 84 -2.38 -11.25 -20.31
CA LEU A 84 -2.07 -12.05 -19.13
C LEU A 84 -2.46 -11.26 -17.87
N CYS A 85 -3.45 -11.74 -17.15
CA CYS A 85 -3.97 -11.11 -15.94
C CYS A 85 -3.52 -11.88 -14.71
N VAL A 86 -3.11 -11.15 -13.67
CA VAL A 86 -2.73 -11.70 -12.37
C VAL A 86 -3.64 -11.10 -11.32
N GLN A 87 -4.32 -11.96 -10.57
CA GLN A 87 -5.24 -11.63 -9.51
C GLN A 87 -4.68 -12.11 -8.17
N ASN A 88 -4.90 -11.33 -7.10
CA ASN A 88 -4.65 -11.77 -5.73
C ASN A 88 -5.97 -12.04 -4.99
N ALA A 89 -5.93 -12.69 -3.84
CA ALA A 89 -7.05 -12.95 -2.94
C ALA A 89 -7.83 -11.67 -2.52
N GLU A 90 -7.23 -10.49 -2.66
CA GLU A 90 -7.87 -9.19 -2.43
C GLU A 90 -8.64 -8.65 -3.66
N GLU A 91 -8.91 -9.50 -4.66
CA GLU A 91 -9.64 -9.20 -5.92
C GLU A 91 -9.03 -8.06 -6.77
N LYS A 92 -7.79 -7.66 -6.49
CA LYS A 92 -7.03 -6.75 -7.35
C LYS A 92 -6.46 -7.51 -8.54
N GLU A 93 -6.68 -6.98 -9.73
CA GLU A 93 -6.22 -7.54 -10.99
C GLU A 93 -5.21 -6.62 -11.68
N VAL A 94 -4.11 -7.20 -12.17
CA VAL A 94 -3.15 -6.54 -13.05
C VAL A 94 -3.06 -7.32 -14.35
N CYS A 95 -3.40 -6.68 -15.47
CA CYS A 95 -3.31 -7.27 -16.80
C CYS A 95 -2.18 -6.66 -17.62
N ILE A 96 -1.39 -7.52 -18.25
CA ILE A 96 -0.39 -7.13 -19.25
C ILE A 96 -0.93 -7.55 -20.63
N TYR A 97 -1.09 -6.58 -21.52
CA TYR A 97 -1.53 -6.80 -22.89
C TYR A 97 -0.33 -7.11 -23.79
N GLN A 98 -0.47 -8.10 -24.67
CA GLN A 98 0.51 -8.44 -25.71
C GLN A 98 0.24 -7.68 -27.02
#